data_AF-S7Q0Q5-F1
#
_entry.id   AF-S7Q0Q5-F1
#
_cell.length_a   1.000
_cell.length_b   1.000
_cell.length_c   1.000
_cell.angle_alpha   90.00
_cell.angle_beta   90.00
_cell.angle_gamma   90.00
#
_symmetry.space_group_name_H-M   'P 1'
#
loop_
_entity.id
_entity.type
_entity.pdbx_description
1 polymer ?
#
loop_
_entity_poly.entity_id
_entity_poly.type
_entity_poly.pdbx_seq_one_letter_code
_entity_poly.pdbx_strand_id
1 'polypeptide(L)'
;LATFKQALVSGTYTFLGPNLKYTSDTPLLLKLYDHFVHHYQQKRFKKEDRSPGSVSLSEEQRNAYKNRCRLAKARKKFAKEQGLPKRYIDIVSDIKATSDDEWDPSVRAYVIRRRPERSEAANRFFRRFDEVWKETTLLTRRWTQRERVWPVNPRDSSFRSLPT
;
A
#
# COMPACT_ATOMS: atom_id res chain seq x y z
N LEU A 1 -32.18 1.16 4.27
CA LEU A 1 -31.71 1.88 5.49
C LEU A 1 -31.98 1.10 6.78
N ALA A 2 -33.22 0.64 7.03
CA ALA A 2 -33.56 -0.12 8.24
C ALA A 2 -32.68 -1.37 8.44
N THR A 3 -32.47 -2.15 7.38
CA THR A 3 -31.54 -3.30 7.36
C THR A 3 -30.10 -2.92 7.65
N PHE A 4 -29.61 -1.79 7.13
CA PHE A 4 -28.25 -1.30 7.40
C PHE A 4 -28.07 -0.90 8.87
N LYS A 5 -29.05 -0.18 9.43
CA LYS A 5 -29.06 0.21 10.85
C LYS A 5 -29.14 -1.03 11.76
N GLN A 6 -29.99 -2.00 11.42
CA GLN A 6 -30.15 -3.23 12.19
C GLN A 6 -28.87 -4.07 12.19
N ALA A 7 -28.20 -4.20 11.03
CA ALA A 7 -26.90 -4.85 10.92
C ALA A 7 -25.81 -4.13 11.73
N LEU A 8 -25.82 -2.79 11.74
CA LEU A 8 -24.89 -1.99 12.52
C LEU A 8 -25.10 -2.18 14.04
N VAL A 9 -26.35 -2.16 14.50
CA VAL A 9 -26.71 -2.38 15.92
C VAL A 9 -26.46 -3.83 16.35
N SER A 10 -26.68 -4.80 15.47
CA SER A 10 -26.41 -6.23 15.76
C SER A 10 -24.92 -6.57 15.79
N GLY A 11 -24.03 -5.61 15.54
CA GLY A 11 -22.58 -5.82 15.61
C GLY A 11 -22.00 -6.58 14.41
N THR A 12 -22.77 -6.81 13.33
CA THR A 12 -22.24 -7.49 12.14
C THR A 12 -21.05 -6.74 11.51
N TYR A 13 -20.96 -5.43 11.69
CA TYR A 13 -19.87 -4.60 11.18
C TYR A 13 -18.77 -4.27 12.20
N THR A 14 -18.72 -4.92 13.36
CA THR A 14 -17.76 -4.58 14.43
C THR A 14 -16.30 -4.65 13.96
N PHE A 15 -15.99 -5.54 13.03
CA PHE A 15 -14.66 -5.67 12.40
C PHE A 15 -14.21 -4.42 11.61
N LEU A 16 -15.14 -3.54 11.22
CA LEU A 16 -14.85 -2.26 10.55
C LEU A 16 -14.57 -1.12 11.54
N GLY A 17 -14.73 -1.35 12.85
CA GLY A 17 -14.59 -0.32 13.89
C GLY A 17 -15.57 0.86 13.76
N PRO A 18 -16.88 0.64 13.53
CA PRO A 18 -17.83 1.72 13.35
C PRO A 18 -18.02 2.52 14.64
N ASN A 19 -18.18 3.84 14.52
CA ASN A 19 -18.54 4.67 15.66
C ASN A 19 -20.05 4.53 15.96
N LEU A 20 -20.37 3.70 16.95
CA LEU A 20 -21.76 3.36 17.30
C LEU A 20 -22.55 4.55 17.87
N LYS A 21 -21.89 5.65 18.26
CA LYS A 21 -22.56 6.86 18.75
C LYS A 21 -23.56 7.44 17.75
N TYR A 22 -23.32 7.23 16.45
CA TYR A 22 -24.14 7.78 15.37
C TYR A 22 -25.21 6.81 14.85
N THR A 23 -25.37 5.63 15.46
CA THR A 23 -26.35 4.62 15.06
C THR A 23 -27.80 5.12 15.14
N SER A 24 -28.08 6.05 16.05
CA SER A 24 -29.40 6.65 16.23
C SER A 24 -29.66 7.85 15.31
N ASP A 25 -28.61 8.45 14.74
CA ASP A 25 -28.70 9.61 13.83
C ASP A 25 -29.12 9.16 12.42
N THR A 26 -30.43 8.97 12.27
CA THR A 26 -31.04 8.48 11.03
C THR A 26 -30.79 9.42 9.84
N PRO A 27 -30.86 10.76 9.97
CA PRO A 27 -30.47 11.68 8.89
C PRO A 27 -29.03 11.50 8.42
N LEU A 28 -28.07 11.34 9.34
CA LEU A 28 -26.68 11.07 8.96
C LEU A 28 -26.52 9.73 8.26
N LEU A 29 -27.17 8.67 8.75
CA LEU A 29 -27.14 7.35 8.11
C LEU A 29 -27.75 7.39 6.71
N LEU A 30 -28.81 8.17 6.49
CA LEU A 30 -29.42 8.36 5.18
C LEU A 30 -28.45 9.06 4.22
N LYS A 31 -27.79 10.14 4.65
CA LYS A 31 -26.78 10.85 3.84
C LYS A 31 -25.60 9.94 3.50
N LEU A 32 -25.14 9.13 4.46
CA LEU A 32 -24.05 8.17 4.26
C LEU A 32 -24.45 7.11 3.23
N TYR A 33 -25.65 6.55 3.37
CA TYR A 33 -26.19 5.57 2.43
C TYR A 33 -26.32 6.16 1.02
N ASP A 34 -26.90 7.36 0.91
CA ASP A 34 -27.10 8.04 -0.38
C ASP A 34 -25.75 8.30 -1.08
N HIS A 35 -24.79 8.85 -0.35
CA HIS A 35 -23.44 9.05 -0.88
C HIS A 35 -22.75 7.73 -1.27
N PHE A 36 -22.85 6.68 -0.44
CA PHE A 36 -22.18 5.42 -0.74
C PHE A 36 -22.81 4.71 -1.94
N VAL A 37 -24.13 4.54 -1.97
CA VAL A 37 -24.82 3.76 -3.00
C VAL A 37 -25.00 4.58 -4.28
N HIS A 38 -25.62 5.76 -4.17
CA HIS A 38 -26.06 6.52 -5.34
C HIS A 38 -24.94 7.36 -5.95
N HIS A 39 -23.91 7.73 -5.18
CA HIS A 39 -22.76 8.44 -5.70
C HIS A 39 -21.53 7.53 -5.91
N TYR A 40 -20.98 6.92 -4.85
CA TYR A 40 -19.73 6.15 -4.96
C TYR A 40 -19.89 4.85 -5.76
N GLN A 41 -20.84 3.99 -5.40
CA GLN A 41 -21.05 2.71 -6.08
C GLN A 41 -21.57 2.92 -7.51
N GLN A 42 -22.44 3.91 -7.74
CA GLN A 42 -22.88 4.26 -9.09
C GLN A 42 -21.71 4.70 -9.97
N LYS A 43 -20.78 5.54 -9.46
CA LYS A 43 -19.58 5.94 -10.20
C LYS A 43 -18.69 4.73 -10.54
N ARG A 44 -18.51 3.80 -9.60
CA ARG A 44 -17.76 2.56 -9.85
C ARG A 44 -18.43 1.71 -10.92
N PHE A 45 -19.75 1.51 -10.80
CA PHE A 45 -20.53 0.74 -11.77
C PHE A 45 -20.41 1.32 -13.18
N LYS A 46 -20.61 2.64 -13.34
CA LYS A 46 -20.47 3.31 -14.65
C LYS A 46 -19.06 3.16 -15.25
N LYS A 47 -18.03 3.17 -14.41
CA LYS A 47 -16.64 2.98 -14.86
C LYS A 47 -16.40 1.55 -15.32
N GLU A 48 -16.93 0.58 -14.58
CA GLU A 48 -16.82 -0.84 -14.86
C GLU A 48 -17.62 -1.24 -16.11
N ASP A 49 -18.83 -0.70 -16.27
CA ASP A 49 -19.70 -0.86 -17.44
C ASP A 49 -19.01 -0.37 -18.72
N ARG A 50 -18.34 0.80 -18.64
CA ARG A 50 -17.56 1.35 -19.75
C ARG A 50 -16.29 0.56 -20.05
N SER A 51 -15.63 0.05 -19.02
CA SER A 51 -14.33 -0.62 -19.13
C SER A 51 -14.20 -1.68 -18.03
N PRO A 52 -14.58 -2.94 -18.34
CA PRO A 52 -14.52 -4.03 -17.38
C PRO A 52 -13.10 -4.22 -16.84
N GLY A 53 -12.98 -4.43 -15.54
CA GLY A 53 -11.72 -4.54 -14.80
C GLY A 53 -11.05 -3.20 -14.45
N SER A 54 -11.57 -2.06 -14.91
CA SER A 54 -10.90 -0.77 -14.67
C SER A 54 -10.95 -0.31 -13.22
N VAL A 55 -11.95 -0.74 -12.45
CA VAL A 55 -12.05 -0.44 -11.03
C VAL A 55 -10.99 -1.24 -10.26
N SER A 56 -10.94 -2.55 -10.44
CA SER A 56 -9.98 -3.43 -9.75
C SER A 56 -8.54 -3.04 -10.05
N LEU A 57 -8.21 -2.81 -11.31
CA LEU A 57 -6.89 -2.31 -11.72
C LEU A 57 -6.53 -1.01 -11.00
N SER A 58 -7.45 -0.03 -10.94
CA SER A 58 -7.17 1.23 -10.25
C SER A 58 -6.96 1.07 -8.74
N GLU A 59 -7.64 0.11 -8.11
CA GLU A 59 -7.47 -0.20 -6.69
C GLU A 59 -6.12 -0.89 -6.43
N GLU A 60 -5.72 -1.83 -7.27
CA GLU A 60 -4.41 -2.47 -7.23
C GLU A 60 -3.29 -1.43 -7.41
N GLN A 61 -3.43 -0.53 -8.39
CA GLN A 61 -2.50 0.56 -8.63
C GLN A 61 -2.34 1.47 -7.40
N ARG A 62 -3.47 1.86 -6.80
CA ARG A 62 -3.48 2.66 -5.58
C ARG A 62 -2.80 1.94 -4.41
N ASN A 63 -3.03 0.64 -4.26
CA ASN A 63 -2.45 -0.15 -3.18
C ASN A 63 -0.92 -0.27 -3.34
N ALA A 64 -0.44 -0.55 -4.55
CA ALA A 64 0.99 -0.56 -4.85
C ALA A 64 1.64 0.79 -4.55
N TYR A 65 1.03 1.90 -5.00
CA TYR A 65 1.53 3.25 -4.69
C TYR A 65 1.60 3.53 -3.19
N LYS A 66 0.56 3.17 -2.42
CA LYS A 66 0.57 3.30 -0.95
C LYS A 66 1.69 2.48 -0.31
N ASN A 67 1.95 1.27 -0.79
CA ASN A 67 3.04 0.42 -0.31
C ASN A 67 4.41 1.08 -0.57
N ARG A 68 4.63 1.66 -1.76
CA ARG A 68 5.84 2.43 -2.08
C ARG A 68 6.02 3.62 -1.14
N CYS A 69 4.97 4.42 -0.94
CA CYS A 69 4.99 5.56 -0.02
C CYS A 69 5.37 5.15 1.41
N ARG A 70 4.79 4.05 1.91
CA ARG A 70 5.09 3.52 3.24
C ARG A 70 6.57 3.15 3.36
N LEU A 71 7.12 2.42 2.38
CA LEU A 71 8.51 1.98 2.39
C LEU A 71 9.48 3.16 2.26
N ALA A 72 9.24 4.08 1.32
CA ALA A 72 10.04 5.30 1.15
C ALA A 72 10.10 6.14 2.43
N LYS A 73 8.95 6.33 3.10
CA LYS A 73 8.87 7.03 4.39
C LYS A 73 9.69 6.34 5.48
N ALA A 74 9.64 5.01 5.53
CA ALA A 74 10.39 4.23 6.52
C ALA A 74 11.90 4.28 6.26
N ARG A 75 12.35 4.15 5.00
CA ARG A 75 13.76 4.32 4.62
C ARG A 75 14.27 5.73 4.92
N LYS A 76 13.48 6.76 4.64
CA LYS A 76 13.81 8.16 4.97
C LYS A 76 14.04 8.34 6.47
N LYS A 77 13.18 7.75 7.30
CA LYS A 77 13.31 7.80 8.76
C LYS A 77 14.63 7.18 9.21
N PHE A 78 14.91 5.95 8.76
CA PHE A 78 16.17 5.27 9.09
C PHE A 78 17.41 6.05 8.61
N ALA A 79 17.41 6.51 7.36
CA ALA A 79 18.55 7.26 6.79
C ALA A 79 18.85 8.55 7.58
N LYS A 80 17.81 9.23 8.08
CA LYS A 80 17.97 10.41 8.95
C LYS A 80 18.52 10.03 10.33
N GLU A 81 18.01 8.96 10.93
CA GLU A 81 18.49 8.46 12.23
C GLU A 81 19.96 8.05 12.18
N GLN A 82 20.42 7.52 11.05
CA GLN A 82 21.83 7.17 10.80
C GLN A 82 22.71 8.36 10.36
N GLY A 83 22.15 9.57 10.23
CA GLY A 83 22.92 10.76 9.85
C GLY A 83 23.49 10.71 8.42
N LEU A 84 22.85 9.99 7.49
CA LEU A 84 23.37 9.87 6.13
C LEU A 84 23.35 11.21 5.37
N PRO A 85 24.28 11.41 4.40
CA PRO A 85 24.26 12.60 3.56
C PRO A 85 22.91 12.85 2.87
N LYS A 86 22.53 14.13 2.74
CA LYS A 86 21.25 14.56 2.15
C LYS A 86 20.95 13.88 0.81
N ARG A 87 21.95 13.75 -0.05
CA ARG A 87 21.82 13.08 -1.36
C ARG A 87 21.29 11.65 -1.24
N TYR A 88 21.77 10.87 -0.26
CA TYR A 88 21.29 9.50 -0.05
C TYR A 88 19.88 9.49 0.54
N ILE A 89 19.58 10.39 1.47
CA ILE A 89 18.24 10.54 2.04
C ILE A 89 17.23 10.82 0.91
N ASP A 90 17.55 11.73 0.01
CA ASP A 90 16.69 12.10 -1.10
C ASP A 90 16.43 10.90 -2.02
N ILE A 91 17.48 10.16 -2.41
CA ILE A 91 17.38 8.94 -3.23
C ILE A 91 16.49 7.88 -2.58
N VAL A 92 16.70 7.57 -1.28
CA VAL A 92 15.94 6.48 -0.63
C VAL A 92 14.52 6.87 -0.24
N SER A 93 14.24 8.17 -0.17
CA SER A 93 12.92 8.71 0.14
C SER A 93 12.04 8.93 -1.08
N ASP A 94 12.58 8.79 -2.29
CA ASP A 94 11.79 8.90 -3.50
C ASP A 94 10.88 7.68 -3.68
N ILE A 95 9.58 7.95 -3.74
CA ILE A 95 8.52 6.97 -3.98
C ILE A 95 8.75 6.29 -5.35
N LYS A 96 9.23 7.07 -6.32
CA LYS A 96 9.49 6.59 -7.69
C LYS A 96 10.67 5.63 -7.73
N ALA A 97 11.67 5.84 -6.86
CA ALA A 97 12.81 4.96 -6.69
C ALA A 97 12.50 3.69 -5.86
N THR A 98 11.28 3.52 -5.38
CA THR A 98 10.88 2.36 -4.56
C THR A 98 10.28 1.26 -5.42
N SER A 99 10.74 0.01 -5.22
CA SER A 99 10.21 -1.17 -5.92
C SER A 99 8.87 -1.63 -5.35
N ASP A 100 8.07 -2.26 -6.20
CA ASP A 100 6.85 -2.96 -5.77
C ASP A 100 7.18 -4.26 -5.06
N ASP A 101 6.28 -4.68 -4.19
CA ASP A 101 6.32 -5.95 -3.52
C ASP A 101 4.92 -6.58 -3.47
N GLU A 102 4.85 -7.84 -3.86
CA GLU A 102 3.61 -8.62 -3.87
C GLU A 102 3.78 -9.87 -3.02
N TRP A 103 2.73 -10.27 -2.32
CA TRP A 103 2.73 -11.49 -1.54
C TRP A 103 2.78 -12.70 -2.48
N ASP A 104 3.78 -13.57 -2.30
CA ASP A 104 3.86 -14.85 -2.98
C ASP A 104 3.49 -15.97 -1.99
N PRO A 105 2.36 -16.67 -2.19
CA PRO A 105 1.95 -17.78 -1.34
C PRO A 105 2.95 -18.94 -1.28
N SER A 106 3.73 -19.14 -2.35
CA SER A 106 4.70 -20.24 -2.48
C SER A 106 5.90 -20.01 -1.57
N VAL A 107 6.40 -18.77 -1.56
CA VAL A 107 7.54 -18.35 -0.72
C VAL A 107 7.06 -17.92 0.67
N ARG A 108 5.75 -17.71 0.86
CA ARG A 108 5.12 -17.12 2.06
C ARG A 108 5.80 -15.81 2.47
N ALA A 109 6.15 -14.99 1.49
CA ALA A 109 6.83 -13.72 1.70
C ALA A 109 6.43 -12.69 0.65
N TYR A 110 6.74 -11.42 0.92
CA TYR A 110 6.61 -10.38 -0.10
C TYR A 110 7.81 -10.44 -1.05
N VAL A 111 7.54 -10.72 -2.32
CA VAL A 111 8.57 -10.83 -3.36
C VAL A 111 8.73 -9.48 -4.05
N ILE A 112 9.96 -9.01 -4.13
CA ILE A 112 10.27 -7.72 -4.76
C ILE A 112 10.20 -7.87 -6.28
N ARG A 113 9.39 -7.03 -6.91
CA ARG A 113 9.28 -6.96 -8.37
C ARG A 113 10.45 -6.17 -8.97
N ARG A 114 10.93 -6.63 -10.12
CA ARG A 114 11.94 -5.90 -10.90
C ARG A 114 11.33 -4.64 -11.50
N ARG A 115 12.12 -3.59 -11.56
CA ARG A 115 11.78 -2.33 -12.20
C ARG A 115 12.68 -2.20 -13.43
N PRO A 116 12.16 -2.44 -14.65
CA PRO A 116 12.98 -2.52 -15.86
C PRO A 116 13.70 -1.20 -16.17
N GLU A 117 13.18 -0.07 -15.72
CA GLU A 117 13.78 1.25 -15.86
C GLU A 117 14.99 1.51 -14.93
N ARG A 118 15.24 0.62 -13.96
CA ARG A 118 16.29 0.79 -12.97
C ARG A 118 17.55 0.02 -13.35
N SER A 119 18.70 0.67 -13.26
CA SER A 119 19.99 0.02 -13.47
C SER A 119 20.31 -1.03 -12.39
N GLU A 120 21.13 -2.01 -12.75
CA GLU A 120 21.60 -3.03 -11.80
C GLU A 120 22.40 -2.42 -10.63
N ALA A 121 23.12 -1.31 -10.87
CA ALA A 121 23.82 -0.57 -9.81
C ALA A 121 22.83 -0.02 -8.77
N ALA A 122 21.72 0.57 -9.20
CA ALA A 122 20.70 1.07 -8.30
C ALA A 122 19.96 -0.08 -7.56
N ASN A 123 19.73 -1.22 -8.21
CA ASN A 123 19.21 -2.41 -7.53
C ASN A 123 20.15 -2.88 -6.41
N ARG A 124 21.45 -3.00 -6.68
CA ARG A 124 22.46 -3.37 -5.67
C ARG A 124 22.51 -2.37 -4.52
N PHE A 125 22.44 -1.07 -4.80
CA PHE A 125 22.39 -0.04 -3.77
C PHE A 125 21.21 -0.22 -2.82
N PHE A 126 19.98 -0.38 -3.35
CA PHE A 126 18.79 -0.54 -2.52
C PHE A 126 18.79 -1.87 -1.75
N ARG A 127 19.32 -2.95 -2.33
CA ARG A 127 19.53 -4.23 -1.63
C ARG A 127 20.42 -4.04 -0.41
N ARG A 128 21.60 -3.47 -0.62
CA ARG A 128 22.56 -3.25 0.45
C ARG A 128 22.02 -2.31 1.52
N PHE A 129 21.29 -1.28 1.13
CA PHE A 129 20.63 -0.36 2.07
C PHE A 129 19.61 -1.08 2.95
N ASP A 130 18.73 -1.90 2.37
CA ASP A 130 17.70 -2.62 3.13
C ASP A 130 18.33 -3.70 4.04
N GLU A 131 19.42 -4.35 3.62
CA GLU A 131 20.19 -5.30 4.44
C GLU A 131 20.79 -4.62 5.66
N VAL A 132 21.56 -3.53 5.46
CA VAL A 132 22.16 -2.75 6.55
C VAL A 132 21.06 -2.23 7.47
N TRP A 133 19.95 -1.74 6.91
CA TRP A 133 18.82 -1.31 7.72
C TRP A 133 18.25 -2.44 8.60
N LYS A 134 18.06 -3.64 8.05
CA LYS A 134 17.59 -4.79 8.82
C LYS A 134 18.58 -5.19 9.90
N GLU A 135 19.87 -5.33 9.56
CA GLU A 135 20.94 -5.68 10.50
C GLU A 135 21.05 -4.67 11.65
N THR A 136 21.18 -3.38 11.34
CA THR A 136 21.26 -2.32 12.36
C THR A 136 20.01 -2.25 13.23
N THR A 137 18.83 -2.46 12.64
CA THR A 137 17.59 -2.49 13.42
C THR A 137 17.60 -3.68 14.37
N LEU A 138 17.92 -4.88 13.90
CA LEU A 138 17.92 -6.10 14.72
C LEU A 138 18.91 -6.06 15.89
N LEU A 139 20.02 -5.32 15.76
CA LEU A 139 20.97 -5.10 16.86
C LEU A 139 20.37 -4.28 18.01
N THR A 140 19.41 -3.40 17.73
CA THR A 140 18.88 -2.45 18.72
C THR A 140 17.42 -2.70 19.08
N ARG A 141 16.63 -3.25 18.16
CA ARG A 141 15.17 -3.27 18.18
C ARG A 141 14.61 -4.44 17.36
N ARG A 142 13.33 -4.75 17.62
CA ARG A 142 12.58 -5.69 16.78
C ARG A 142 12.31 -5.10 15.39
N TRP A 143 12.50 -5.91 14.35
CA TRP A 143 12.09 -5.58 12.99
C TRP A 143 10.56 -5.53 12.85
N THR A 144 10.05 -4.42 12.33
CA THR A 144 8.60 -4.16 12.17
C THR A 144 8.15 -4.03 10.72
N GLN A 145 9.08 -4.00 9.78
CA GLN A 145 8.73 -3.94 8.37
C GLN A 145 8.39 -5.34 7.84
N ARG A 146 7.72 -5.39 6.68
CA ARG A 146 7.46 -6.65 5.98
C ARG A 146 8.79 -7.30 5.62
N GLU A 147 8.86 -8.62 5.76
CA GLU A 147 9.95 -9.40 5.21
C GLU A 147 9.81 -9.44 3.69
N ARG A 148 10.86 -9.02 3.00
CA ARG A 148 10.87 -8.86 1.55
C ARG A 148 12.01 -9.69 0.99
N VAL A 149 11.70 -10.52 0.00
CA VAL A 149 12.65 -11.45 -0.61
C VAL A 149 12.97 -11.00 -2.02
N TRP A 150 14.26 -11.03 -2.35
CA TRP A 150 14.74 -10.87 -3.71
C TRP A 150 14.79 -12.23 -4.38
N PRO A 151 13.90 -12.51 -5.34
CA PRO A 151 13.91 -13.78 -6.03
C PRO A 151 15.11 -13.86 -6.98
N VAL A 152 15.60 -15.07 -7.25
CA VAL A 152 16.68 -15.31 -8.22
C VAL A 152 16.26 -14.82 -9.62
N ASN A 153 15.02 -15.10 -10.00
CA ASN A 153 14.40 -14.65 -11.25
C ASN A 153 13.24 -13.67 -10.94
N PRO A 154 13.52 -12.37 -10.79
CA PRO A 154 12.49 -11.40 -10.46
C PRO A 154 11.59 -11.12 -11.67
N ARG A 155 10.28 -11.22 -11.44
CA ARG A 155 9.29 -10.76 -12.41
C ARG A 155 9.24 -9.24 -12.43
N ASP A 156 9.02 -8.69 -13.61
CA ASP A 156 8.82 -7.25 -13.77
C ASP A 156 7.54 -6.81 -13.06
N SER A 157 7.58 -5.57 -12.60
CA SER A 157 6.42 -4.88 -12.07
C SER A 157 5.36 -4.74 -13.17
N SER A 158 4.08 -4.92 -12.82
CA SER A 158 2.95 -4.69 -13.73
C SER A 158 2.83 -3.22 -14.17
N PHE A 159 3.54 -2.32 -13.50
CA PHE A 159 3.60 -0.90 -13.80
C PHE A 159 4.72 -0.61 -14.81
N ARG A 160 4.35 -0.36 -16.08
CA ARG A 160 5.29 0.01 -17.16
C ARG A 160 6.03 1.32 -16.92
N SER A 161 5.42 2.25 -16.20
CA SER A 161 6.03 3.54 -15.86
C SER A 161 5.57 3.99 -14.47
N LEU A 162 6.30 4.97 -13.94
CA LEU A 162 5.96 5.62 -12.68
C LEU A 162 4.53 6.18 -12.76
N PRO A 163 3.59 5.75 -11.90
CA PRO A 163 2.34 6.47 -11.72
C PRO A 163 2.69 7.89 -11.29
N THR A 164 2.32 8.86 -12.11
CA THR A 164 2.41 10.30 -11.82
C THR A 164 1.31 10.73 -10.87
#